data_AF-A0AAX4KZD0-F1
#
_entry.id   AF-A0AAX4KZD0-F1
#
_cell.length_a   1.000
_cell.length_b   1.000
_cell.length_c   1.000
_cell.angle_alpha   90.00
_cell.angle_beta   90.00
_cell.angle_gamma   90.00
#
_symmetry.space_group_name_H-M   'P 1'
#
loop_
_entity.id
_entity.type
_entity.pdbx_description
1 polymer ?
#
loop_
_entity_poly.entity_id
_entity_poly.type
_entity_poly.pdbx_seq_one_letter_code
_entity_poly.pdbx_strand_id
1 'polypeptide(L)'
;MGGKRRKRTKIIRVKPKLPKTFECPRCGKVSISIKRKENIARISCGSCGLYTEVEVPPVFDEANAYAKFIDMYLDGRLQIKERTNENTEEENEIEGKSEEIPY
;
A
#
# COMPACT_ATOMS: atom_id res chain seq x y z
N MET A 1 -55.40 31.56 6.80
CA MET A 1 -54.62 30.47 7.44
C MET A 1 -53.79 29.76 6.38
N GLY A 2 -52.50 29.51 6.62
CA GLY A 2 -51.72 28.56 5.81
C GLY A 2 -50.39 29.08 5.25
N GLY A 3 -49.40 29.35 6.10
CA GLY A 3 -48.01 29.55 5.66
C GLY A 3 -47.36 28.21 5.32
N LYS A 4 -47.05 27.96 4.04
CA LYS A 4 -46.40 26.73 3.56
C LYS A 4 -45.00 26.62 4.19
N ARG A 5 -44.85 25.70 5.16
CA ARG A 5 -43.58 25.46 5.89
C ARG A 5 -42.49 25.09 4.87
N ARG A 6 -41.55 26.00 4.63
CA ARG A 6 -40.38 25.73 3.77
C ARG A 6 -39.55 24.64 4.43
N LYS A 7 -39.48 23.45 3.80
CA LYS A 7 -38.63 22.35 4.25
C LYS A 7 -37.18 22.83 4.18
N ARG A 8 -36.49 22.95 5.32
CA ARG A 8 -35.07 23.29 5.36
C ARG A 8 -34.29 22.13 4.72
N THR A 9 -33.58 22.40 3.63
CA THR A 9 -32.64 21.46 3.02
C THR A 9 -31.52 21.17 4.02
N LYS A 10 -31.37 19.91 4.40
CA LYS A 10 -30.33 19.48 5.33
C LYS A 10 -28.99 19.57 4.60
N ILE A 11 -28.11 20.45 5.04
CA ILE A 11 -26.77 20.58 4.47
C ILE A 11 -25.96 19.37 4.95
N ILE A 12 -25.78 18.38 4.07
CA ILE A 12 -24.96 17.21 4.35
C ILE A 12 -23.50 17.61 4.13
N ARG A 13 -22.74 17.73 5.22
CA ARG A 13 -21.28 17.93 5.15
C ARG A 13 -20.64 16.57 4.90
N VAL A 14 -19.94 16.43 3.78
CA VAL A 14 -19.17 15.22 3.47
C VAL A 14 -17.96 15.16 4.42
N LYS A 15 -17.76 14.01 5.07
CA LYS A 15 -16.56 13.79 5.90
C LYS A 15 -15.34 13.65 4.99
N PRO A 16 -14.22 14.33 5.25
CA PRO A 16 -13.00 14.15 4.47
C PRO A 16 -12.54 12.69 4.58
N LYS A 17 -12.10 12.12 3.46
CA LYS A 17 -11.49 10.79 3.40
C LYS A 17 -9.99 10.96 3.28
N LEU A 18 -9.23 10.07 3.91
CA LEU A 18 -7.78 10.04 3.69
C LEU A 18 -7.50 9.72 2.21
N PRO A 19 -6.50 10.36 1.60
CA PRO A 19 -6.08 10.04 0.25
C PRO A 19 -5.59 8.59 0.17
N LYS A 20 -6.03 7.87 -0.87
CA LYS A 20 -5.65 6.47 -1.16
C LYS A 20 -4.62 6.36 -2.28
N THR A 21 -3.95 7.47 -2.56
CA THR A 21 -3.03 7.63 -3.68
C THR A 21 -1.61 7.62 -3.15
N PHE A 22 -0.78 6.69 -3.64
CA PHE A 22 0.58 6.48 -3.17
C PHE A 22 1.59 6.67 -4.30
N GLU A 23 2.77 7.20 -3.96
CA GLU A 23 3.87 7.50 -4.88
C GLU A 23 4.80 6.30 -5.07
N CYS A 24 5.24 6.05 -6.30
CA CYS A 24 6.21 5.00 -6.58
C CYS A 24 7.65 5.47 -6.30
N PRO A 25 8.43 4.80 -5.45
CA PRO A 25 9.82 5.19 -5.17
C PRO A 25 10.75 4.97 -6.37
N ARG A 26 10.42 4.05 -7.29
CA ARG A 26 11.24 3.79 -8.49
C ARG A 26 11.01 4.78 -9.63
N CYS A 27 9.78 5.27 -9.81
CA CYS A 27 9.43 6.09 -10.99
C CYS A 27 8.79 7.44 -10.66
N GLY A 28 8.57 7.76 -9.38
CA GLY A 28 8.03 9.04 -8.91
C GLY A 28 6.57 9.32 -9.29
N LYS A 29 5.85 8.35 -9.87
CA LYS A 29 4.45 8.52 -10.30
C LYS A 29 3.50 8.02 -9.22
N VAL A 30 2.36 8.69 -9.09
CA VAL A 30 1.26 8.30 -8.18
C VAL A 30 0.43 7.18 -8.82
N SER A 31 0.98 5.97 -8.85
CA SER A 31 0.36 4.83 -9.56
C SER A 31 0.46 3.49 -8.82
N ILE A 32 0.68 3.53 -7.50
CA ILE A 32 0.66 2.35 -6.66
C ILE A 32 -0.78 1.94 -6.31
N SER A 33 -1.08 0.67 -6.51
CA SER A 33 -2.32 0.01 -6.11
C SER A 33 -2.03 -1.03 -5.03
N ILE A 34 -2.74 -0.94 -3.90
CA ILE A 34 -2.59 -1.85 -2.77
C ILE A 34 -3.87 -2.67 -2.63
N LYS A 35 -3.76 -4.00 -2.70
CA LYS A 35 -4.85 -4.94 -2.47
C LYS A 35 -4.53 -5.79 -1.25
N ARG A 36 -5.33 -5.65 -0.18
CA ARG A 36 -5.23 -6.53 0.99
C ARG A 36 -6.12 -7.75 0.85
N LYS A 37 -5.57 -8.91 1.17
CA LYS A 37 -6.30 -10.16 1.38
C LYS A 37 -5.83 -10.74 2.71
N GLU A 38 -6.69 -10.68 3.72
CA GLU A 38 -6.44 -11.22 5.06
C GLU A 38 -5.12 -10.72 5.68
N ASN A 39 -4.05 -11.50 5.55
CA ASN A 39 -2.72 -11.21 6.10
C ASN A 39 -1.69 -10.79 5.05
N ILE A 40 -2.07 -10.74 3.77
CA ILE A 40 -1.15 -10.42 2.65
C ILE A 40 -1.63 -9.15 1.95
N ALA A 41 -0.74 -8.18 1.80
CA ALA A 41 -0.93 -6.98 1.01
C ALA A 41 -0.12 -7.09 -0.29
N ARG A 42 -0.83 -7.09 -1.41
CA ARG A 42 -0.24 -7.04 -2.76
C ARG A 42 -0.13 -5.60 -3.21
N ILE A 43 1.07 -5.17 -3.52
CA ILE A 43 1.38 -3.80 -3.93
C ILE A 43 1.91 -3.87 -5.36
N SER A 44 1.26 -3.13 -6.25
CA SER A 44 1.62 -3.09 -7.66
C SER A 44 1.68 -1.66 -8.18
N CYS A 45 2.76 -1.29 -8.88
CA CYS A 45 2.86 -0.03 -9.59
C CYS A 45 2.39 -0.17 -11.04
N GLY A 46 1.41 0.63 -11.46
CA GLY A 46 0.90 0.63 -12.83
C GLY A 46 1.83 1.27 -13.86
N SER A 47 2.87 2.01 -13.44
CA SER A 47 3.77 2.70 -14.37
C SER A 47 5.06 1.97 -14.68
N CYS A 48 5.73 1.40 -13.67
CA CYS A 48 7.02 0.70 -13.84
C CYS A 48 6.92 -0.81 -13.65
N GLY A 49 5.72 -1.35 -13.41
CA GLY A 49 5.48 -2.78 -13.27
C GLY A 49 6.00 -3.43 -11.99
N LEU A 50 6.38 -2.63 -10.98
CA LEU A 50 6.79 -3.17 -9.67
C LEU A 50 5.66 -3.99 -9.07
N TYR A 51 6.01 -5.16 -8.55
CA TYR A 51 5.10 -6.05 -7.84
C TYR A 51 5.78 -6.57 -6.59
N THR A 52 5.07 -6.52 -5.47
CA THR A 52 5.53 -7.12 -4.23
C THR A 52 4.34 -7.63 -3.42
N GLU A 53 4.59 -8.69 -2.67
CA GLU A 53 3.65 -9.22 -1.69
C GLU A 53 4.27 -9.03 -0.32
N VAL A 54 3.52 -8.39 0.58
CA VAL A 54 3.98 -8.07 1.93
C VAL A 54 3.04 -8.71 2.92
N GLU A 55 3.58 -9.37 3.93
CA GLU A 55 2.79 -9.83 5.06
C GLU A 55 2.48 -8.66 5.99
N VAL A 56 1.19 -8.38 6.13
CA VAL A 56 0.69 -7.26 6.92
C VAL A 56 -0.46 -7.74 7.80
N PRO A 57 -0.42 -7.47 9.12
CA PRO A 57 -1.54 -7.76 10.00
C PRO A 57 -2.84 -7.11 9.50
N PRO A 58 -4.00 -7.72 9.78
CA PRO A 58 -5.30 -7.22 9.29
C PRO A 58 -5.68 -5.85 9.88
N VAL A 59 -5.03 -5.44 10.98
CA VAL A 59 -5.23 -4.14 11.65
C VAL A 59 -4.62 -2.97 10.86
N PHE A 60 -3.69 -3.24 9.95
CA PHE A 60 -2.96 -2.17 9.27
C PHE A 60 -3.79 -1.54 8.16
N ASP A 61 -3.64 -0.23 7.97
CA ASP A 61 -4.26 0.54 6.87
C ASP A 61 -3.36 0.64 5.63
N GLU A 62 -3.94 0.98 4.47
CA GLU A 62 -3.25 1.01 3.16
C GLU A 62 -1.94 1.80 3.25
N ALA A 63 -1.95 2.89 4.02
CA ALA A 63 -0.77 3.69 4.33
C ALA A 63 0.33 2.93 5.11
N ASN A 64 -0.04 2.10 6.08
CA ASN A 64 0.93 1.31 6.85
C ASN A 64 1.56 0.21 5.99
N ALA A 65 0.79 -0.38 5.06
CA ALA A 65 1.34 -1.32 4.08
C ALA A 65 2.30 -0.63 3.10
N TYR A 66 2.02 0.62 2.72
CA TYR A 66 2.90 1.44 1.90
C TYR A 66 4.19 1.83 2.63
N ALA A 67 4.13 2.17 3.92
CA ALA A 67 5.33 2.48 4.72
C ALA A 67 6.30 1.29 4.75
N LYS A 68 5.79 0.10 5.11
CA LYS A 68 6.56 -1.15 5.07
C LYS A 68 7.19 -1.41 3.70
N PHE A 69 6.46 -1.12 2.63
CA PHE A 69 6.96 -1.26 1.26
C PHE A 69 8.14 -0.34 0.96
N ILE A 70 8.08 0.93 1.39
CA ILE A 70 9.20 1.86 1.24
C ILE A 70 10.41 1.35 2.00
N ASP A 71 10.23 0.92 3.25
CA ASP A 71 11.33 0.41 4.07
C ASP A 71 12.02 -0.78 3.38
N MET A 72 11.25 -1.76 2.89
CA MET A 72 11.79 -2.89 2.13
C MET A 72 12.43 -2.50 0.80
N TYR A 73 11.92 -1.45 0.14
CA TYR A 73 12.51 -0.92 -1.08
C TYR A 73 13.87 -0.27 -0.82
N LEU A 74 13.97 0.51 0.25
CA LEU A 74 15.22 1.16 0.67
C LEU A 74 16.24 0.14 1.17
N ASP A 75 15.79 -0.90 1.86
CA ASP A 75 16.63 -2.03 2.28
C ASP A 75 17.19 -2.84 1.08
N GLY A 76 16.72 -2.58 -0.14
CA GLY A 76 17.17 -3.28 -1.34
C GLY A 76 16.68 -4.72 -1.44
N ARG A 77 15.71 -5.13 -0.59
CA ARG A 77 15.18 -6.50 -0.53
C ARG A 77 14.18 -6.82 -1.64
N LEU A 78 13.78 -5.83 -2.44
CA LEU A 78 12.78 -6.03 -3.47
C LEU A 78 13.39 -6.57 -4.76
N GLN A 79 13.13 -7.85 -5.02
CA GLN A 79 13.36 -8.46 -6.33
C GLN A 79 12.37 -7.88 -7.34
N ILE A 80 12.86 -6.96 -8.16
CA ILE A 80 12.09 -6.40 -9.27
C ILE A 80 11.97 -7.48 -10.35
N LYS A 81 10.87 -8.23 -10.33
CA LYS A 81 10.53 -9.14 -11.43
C LYS A 81 10.09 -8.29 -12.62
N GLU A 82 11.04 -7.93 -13.49
CA GLU A 82 10.69 -7.56 -14.85
C GLU A 82 10.07 -8.79 -15.50
N ARG A 83 8.88 -8.66 -16.11
CA ARG A 83 8.24 -9.80 -16.77
C ARG A 83 9.06 -10.16 -18.02
N THR A 84 10.10 -10.95 -17.86
CA THR A 84 10.52 -11.89 -18.89
C THR A 84 9.73 -13.17 -18.63
N ASN A 85 8.94 -13.57 -19.62
CA ASN A 85 8.29 -14.87 -19.60
C ASN A 85 9.39 -15.93 -19.57
N GLU A 86 9.73 -16.46 -18.40
CA GLU A 86 10.39 -17.75 -18.25
C GLU A 86 10.36 -18.15 -16.78
N ASN A 87 9.93 -19.38 -16.56
CA ASN A 87 9.73 -20.01 -15.27
C ASN A 87 11.08 -20.12 -14.55
N THR A 88 11.18 -19.62 -13.32
CA THR A 88 11.99 -20.30 -12.29
C THR A 88 11.46 -19.95 -10.91
N GLU A 89 11.15 -21.00 -10.18
CA GLU A 89 10.87 -21.05 -8.75
C GLU A 89 12.16 -20.70 -8.01
N GLU A 90 12.17 -19.63 -7.22
CA GLU A 90 13.23 -19.45 -6.22
C GLU A 90 12.58 -18.89 -4.95
N GLU A 91 12.34 -19.82 -4.04
CA GLU A 91 12.20 -19.62 -2.60
C GLU A 91 13.47 -18.91 -2.11
N ASN A 92 13.34 -17.84 -1.33
CA ASN A 92 14.44 -17.34 -0.52
C ASN A 92 13.88 -16.87 0.81
N GLU A 93 13.95 -17.79 1.78
CA GLU A 93 14.03 -17.48 3.20
C GLU A 93 15.25 -16.58 3.43
N ILE A 94 15.07 -15.43 4.09
CA ILE A 94 16.19 -14.70 4.68
C ILE A 94 15.83 -14.38 6.12
N GLU A 95 16.18 -15.30 7.01
CA GLU A 95 16.45 -15.03 8.41
C GLU A 95 17.61 -14.03 8.51
N GLY A 96 17.44 -12.96 9.30
CA GLY A 96 18.48 -11.96 9.52
C GLY A 96 18.38 -11.39 10.92
N LYS A 97 19.15 -12.00 11.84
CA LYS A 97 19.38 -11.61 13.23
C LYS A 97 19.59 -10.10 13.39
N SER A 98 18.82 -9.47 14.27
CA SER A 98 19.23 -8.21 14.88
C SER A 98 20.25 -8.50 15.98
N GLU A 99 21.50 -8.11 15.76
CA GLU A 99 22.53 -8.07 16.78
C GLU A 99 22.16 -7.00 17.82
N GLU A 100 22.06 -7.42 19.08
CA GLU A 100 21.91 -6.52 20.23
C GLU A 100 23.24 -5.79 20.47
N ILE A 101 23.22 -4.46 20.47
CA ILE A 101 24.35 -3.65 20.95
C ILE A 101 24.15 -3.43 22.45
N PRO A 102 25.07 -3.88 23.34
CA PRO A 102 25.03 -3.50 24.74
C PRO A 102 25.67 -2.11 24.92
N TYR A 103 25.10 -1.30 25.83
CA TYR A 103 25.79 -0.16 26.45
C TYR A 103 26.49 -0.59 27.72
#